data_AF-A0A382XCD4-F1
#
_entry.id   AF-A0A382XCD4-F1
#
_cell.length_a   1.000
_cell.length_b   1.000
_cell.length_c   1.000
_cell.angle_alpha   90.00
_cell.angle_beta   90.00
_cell.angle_gamma   90.00
#
_symmetry.space_group_name_H-M   'P 1'
#
loop_
_entity.id
_entity.type
_entity.pdbx_description
1 polymer ?
#
loop_
_entity_poly.entity_id
_entity_poly.type
_entity_poly.pdbx_seq_one_letter_code
_entity_poly.pdbx_strand_id
1 'polypeptide(L)'
;MISYRRIREEAEKEQVLKSFRNVQLFVRPGWPLIHLTISILFPAVFMLLVACSEGTSTTMPDFELPDTSGSTVSLSNTLSHSHFAVLVFYRGHF
;
A
#
# COMPACT_ATOMS: atom_id res chain seq x y z
N MET A 1 22.21 57.74 2.58
CA MET A 1 21.58 56.97 1.48
C MET A 1 21.35 55.55 1.99
N ILE A 2 20.18 55.30 2.59
CA ILE A 2 19.87 54.02 3.25
C ILE A 2 19.64 52.99 2.14
N SER A 3 20.51 51.97 2.09
CA SER A 3 20.57 50.98 1.02
C SER A 3 19.29 50.16 0.97
N TYR A 4 18.58 50.23 -0.16
CA TYR A 4 17.36 49.45 -0.47
C TYR A 4 17.51 47.94 -0.17
N ARG A 5 18.75 47.43 -0.22
CA ARG A 5 19.05 46.03 0.13
C ARG A 5 18.66 45.69 1.57
N ARG A 6 18.88 46.61 2.52
CA ARG A 6 18.57 46.39 3.95
C ARG A 6 17.06 46.34 4.21
N ILE A 7 16.28 47.16 3.50
CA ILE A 7 14.82 47.18 3.63
C ILE A 7 14.21 45.90 3.05
N ARG A 8 14.76 45.39 1.95
CA ARG A 8 14.32 44.13 1.34
C ARG A 8 14.59 42.92 2.24
N GLU A 9 15.75 42.87 2.89
CA GLU A 9 16.09 41.77 3.80
C GLU A 9 15.21 41.75 5.06
N GLU A 10 14.86 42.92 5.61
CA GLU A 10 13.92 43.00 6.73
C GLU A 10 12.49 42.57 6.32
N ALA A 11 12.03 42.96 5.14
CA ALA A 11 10.73 42.55 4.62
C ALA A 11 10.65 41.03 4.36
N GLU A 12 11.74 40.43 3.87
CA GLU A 12 11.81 38.99 3.64
C GLU A 12 11.82 38.20 4.95
N LYS A 13 12.56 38.65 5.95
CA LYS A 13 12.53 38.07 7.30
C LYS A 13 11.14 38.12 7.90
N GLU A 14 10.41 39.23 7.77
CA GLU A 14 9.04 39.33 8.27
C GLU A 14 8.08 38.38 7.55
N GLN A 15 8.22 38.20 6.23
CA GLN A 15 7.41 37.23 5.49
C GLN A 15 7.72 35.80 5.88
N VAL A 16 9.00 35.46 6.05
CA VAL A 16 9.43 34.14 6.50
C VAL A 16 8.93 33.88 7.93
N LEU A 17 9.06 34.86 8.84
CA LEU A 17 8.50 34.77 10.20
C LEU A 17 6.98 34.62 10.21
N LYS A 18 6.25 35.31 9.33
CA LYS A 18 4.79 35.13 9.17
C LYS A 18 4.44 33.74 8.61
N SER A 19 5.23 33.23 7.67
CA SER A 19 5.08 31.90 7.09
C SER A 19 5.32 30.80 8.14
N PHE A 20 6.41 30.89 8.91
CA PHE A 20 6.69 29.97 10.02
C PHE A 20 5.64 30.05 11.13
N ARG A 21 5.14 31.25 11.44
CA ARG A 21 4.06 31.43 12.43
C ARG A 21 2.76 30.76 11.97
N ASN A 22 2.42 30.82 10.68
CA ASN A 22 1.25 30.15 10.13
C ASN A 22 1.40 28.62 10.07
N VAL A 23 2.60 28.09 9.79
CA VAL A 23 2.87 26.64 9.83
C VAL A 23 2.78 26.11 11.26
N GLN A 24 3.29 26.87 12.25
CA GLN A 24 3.18 26.52 13.67
C GLN A 24 1.76 26.71 14.24
N LEU A 25 0.93 27.59 13.65
CA LEU A 25 -0.46 27.82 14.09
C LEU A 25 -1.46 26.75 13.63
N PHE A 26 -1.06 25.79 12.80
CA PHE A 26 -1.94 24.69 12.38
C PHE A 26 -2.05 23.57 13.42
N VAL A 27 -1.30 23.64 14.52
CA VAL A 27 -1.52 22.79 15.70
C VAL A 27 -2.30 23.62 16.72
N ARG A 28 -3.61 23.82 16.48
CA ARG A 28 -4.49 24.47 17.44
C ARG A 28 -4.70 23.57 18.67
N PRO A 29 -4.30 23.99 19.90
CA PRO A 29 -4.56 23.23 21.11
C PRO A 29 -6.00 23.50 21.52
N GLY A 30 -6.93 22.66 21.05
CA GLY A 30 -8.34 22.86 21.42
C GLY A 30 -9.33 21.84 20.89
N TRP A 31 -8.95 20.98 19.93
CA TRP A 31 -9.85 19.95 19.39
C TRP A 31 -9.26 18.53 19.61
N PRO A 32 -8.97 18.13 20.87
CA PRO A 32 -8.30 16.86 21.14
C PRO A 32 -9.15 15.64 20.75
N LEU A 33 -10.48 15.74 20.83
CA LEU A 33 -11.36 14.59 20.55
C LEU A 33 -11.40 14.21 19.07
N ILE A 34 -11.42 15.18 18.16
CA ILE A 34 -11.56 14.92 16.72
C ILE A 34 -10.24 14.41 16.13
N HIS A 35 -9.10 14.90 16.65
CA HIS A 35 -7.79 14.37 16.26
C HIS A 35 -7.57 12.93 16.75
N LEU A 36 -8.03 12.60 17.96
CA LEU A 36 -7.93 11.24 18.50
C LEU A 36 -8.77 10.25 17.70
N THR A 37 -10.01 10.61 17.35
CA THR A 37 -10.88 9.73 16.57
C THR A 37 -10.33 9.52 15.17
N ILE A 38 -9.88 10.57 14.49
CA ILE A 38 -9.26 10.44 13.16
C ILE A 38 -7.97 9.62 13.23
N SER A 39 -7.11 9.86 14.23
CA SER A 39 -5.82 9.18 14.36
C SER A 39 -5.94 7.68 14.69
N ILE A 40 -7.08 7.22 15.23
CA ILE A 40 -7.33 5.79 15.51
C ILE A 40 -8.18 5.16 14.41
N LEU A 41 -9.24 5.86 13.95
CA LEU A 41 -10.17 5.36 12.94
C LEU A 41 -9.48 5.21 11.58
N PHE A 42 -8.63 6.16 11.20
CA PHE A 42 -7.93 6.14 9.92
C PHE A 42 -7.01 4.93 9.75
N PRO A 43 -6.08 4.61 10.68
CA PRO A 43 -5.24 3.42 10.54
C PRO A 43 -6.04 2.12 10.69
N ALA A 44 -7.10 2.09 11.50
CA ALA A 44 -7.95 0.90 11.62
C ALA A 44 -8.70 0.60 10.30
N VAL A 45 -9.29 1.63 9.68
CA VAL A 45 -9.96 1.52 8.38
C VAL A 45 -8.94 1.19 7.28
N PHE A 46 -7.76 1.81 7.30
CA PHE A 46 -6.69 1.53 6.34
C PHE A 46 -6.19 0.08 6.44
N MET A 47 -5.95 -0.42 7.66
CA MET A 47 -5.57 -1.82 7.88
C MET A 47 -6.69 -2.79 7.47
N LEU A 48 -7.96 -2.44 7.71
CA LEU A 48 -9.10 -3.21 7.24
C LEU A 48 -9.18 -3.26 5.70
N LEU A 49 -8.92 -2.13 5.02
CA LEU A 49 -8.89 -2.05 3.57
C LEU A 49 -7.75 -2.88 2.96
N VAL A 50 -6.56 -2.84 3.58
CA VAL A 50 -5.41 -3.65 3.13
C VAL A 50 -5.62 -5.14 3.40
N ALA A 51 -6.27 -5.50 4.51
CA ALA A 51 -6.59 -6.89 4.83
C ALA A 51 -7.61 -7.52 3.87
N CYS A 52 -8.42 -6.70 3.19
CA CYS A 52 -9.37 -7.12 2.16
C CYS A 52 -8.81 -7.05 0.72
N SER A 53 -7.49 -6.96 0.54
CA SER A 53 -6.88 -7.22 -0.77
C SER A 53 -7.07 -8.70 -1.11
N GLU A 54 -8.21 -9.05 -1.69
CA GLU A 54 -8.50 -10.37 -2.23
C GLU A 54 -7.35 -10.82 -3.12
N GLY A 55 -6.76 -11.97 -2.76
CA GLY A 55 -5.85 -12.68 -3.65
C GLY A 55 -6.56 -12.88 -4.98
N THR A 56 -5.88 -12.49 -6.06
CA THR A 56 -6.38 -12.60 -7.43
C THR A 56 -7.05 -13.96 -7.63
N SER A 57 -8.38 -13.99 -7.66
CA SER A 57 -9.20 -15.19 -7.90
C SER A 57 -9.17 -15.56 -9.38
N THR A 58 -7.98 -15.55 -9.96
CA THR A 58 -7.76 -16.04 -11.32
C THR A 58 -7.95 -17.55 -11.26
N THR A 59 -9.07 -18.02 -11.79
CA THR A 59 -9.32 -19.44 -12.00
C THR A 59 -8.15 -20.03 -12.78
N MET A 60 -7.43 -20.97 -12.16
CA MET A 60 -6.35 -21.69 -12.83
C MET A 60 -6.93 -22.42 -14.05
N PRO A 61 -6.38 -22.24 -15.26
CA PRO A 61 -6.83 -22.98 -16.42
C PRO A 61 -6.62 -24.48 -16.19
N ASP A 62 -7.59 -25.29 -16.60
CA ASP A 62 -7.43 -26.74 -16.57
C ASP A 62 -6.44 -27.18 -17.65
N PHE A 63 -5.61 -28.17 -17.33
CA PHE A 63 -4.64 -28.74 -18.24
C PHE A 63 -4.43 -30.22 -17.94
N GLU A 64 -3.95 -30.94 -18.95
CA GLU A 64 -3.67 -32.36 -18.89
C GLU A 64 -2.17 -32.61 -19.10
N LEU A 65 -1.57 -33.43 -18.25
CA LEU A 65 -0.17 -33.84 -18.37
C LEU A 65 -0.07 -35.37 -18.43
N PRO A 66 0.86 -35.92 -19.23
CA PRO A 66 1.20 -37.32 -19.15
C PRO A 66 1.98 -37.58 -17.86
N ASP A 67 1.62 -38.66 -17.16
CA ASP A 67 2.36 -39.16 -16.02
C ASP A 67 3.52 -40.09 -16.46
N THR A 68 4.25 -40.62 -15.47
CA THR A 68 5.38 -41.54 -15.72
C THR A 68 4.98 -42.88 -16.32
N SER A 69 3.70 -43.24 -16.26
CA SER A 69 3.14 -44.45 -16.87
C SER A 69 2.62 -44.21 -18.29
N GLY A 70 2.63 -42.96 -18.76
CA GLY A 70 2.04 -42.56 -20.04
C GLY A 70 0.52 -42.35 -19.99
N SER A 71 -0.08 -42.41 -18.80
CA SER A 71 -1.49 -42.08 -18.59
C SER A 71 -1.66 -40.56 -18.45
N THR A 72 -2.82 -40.05 -18.83
CA THR A 72 -3.14 -38.63 -18.74
C THR A 72 -3.70 -38.29 -17.36
N VAL A 73 -3.19 -37.21 -16.74
CA VAL A 73 -3.68 -36.66 -15.47
C VAL A 73 -4.14 -35.22 -15.71
N SER A 74 -5.38 -34.90 -15.34
CA SER A 74 -5.91 -33.54 -15.38
C SER A 74 -5.77 -32.83 -14.03
N LEU A 75 -5.57 -31.51 -14.08
CA LEU A 75 -5.54 -30.68 -12.88
C LEU A 75 -6.89 -30.70 -12.16
N SER A 76 -8.00 -30.60 -12.89
CA SER A 76 -9.36 -30.70 -12.35
C SER A 76 -9.62 -32.02 -11.61
N ASN A 77 -9.18 -33.15 -12.14
CA ASN A 77 -9.32 -34.45 -11.48
C ASN A 77 -8.41 -34.56 -10.25
N THR A 78 -7.26 -33.91 -10.26
CA THR A 78 -6.37 -33.88 -9.09
C THR A 78 -6.98 -33.04 -7.95
N LEU A 79 -7.59 -31.89 -8.30
CA LEU A 79 -8.24 -30.99 -7.35
C LEU A 79 -9.63 -31.47 -6.90
N SER A 80 -10.29 -32.36 -7.65
CA SER A 80 -11.53 -33.00 -7.19
C SER A 80 -11.26 -33.99 -6.06
N HIS A 81 -10.08 -34.61 -6.05
CA HIS A 81 -9.64 -35.53 -5.00
C HIS A 81 -8.86 -34.83 -3.87
N SER A 82 -8.22 -33.68 -4.14
CA SER A 82 -7.35 -32.96 -3.21
C SER A 82 -7.74 -31.49 -3.06
N HIS A 83 -7.74 -30.97 -1.83
CA HIS A 83 -8.10 -29.57 -1.57
C HIS A 83 -7.09 -28.54 -2.13
N PHE A 84 -5.85 -28.95 -2.40
CA PHE A 84 -4.83 -28.10 -2.99
C PHE A 84 -3.86 -28.91 -3.86
N ALA A 85 -3.26 -28.25 -4.84
CA ALA A 85 -2.20 -28.82 -5.68
C ALA A 85 -1.03 -27.84 -5.76
N VAL A 86 0.19 -28.37 -5.81
CA VAL A 86 1.43 -27.58 -5.97
C VAL A 86 2.06 -27.95 -7.30
N LEU A 87 2.22 -26.98 -8.19
CA LEU A 87 2.89 -27.17 -9.48
C LEU A 87 4.35 -26.72 -9.35
N VAL A 88 5.29 -27.60 -9.68
CA VAL A 88 6.71 -27.30 -9.70
C VAL A 88 7.21 -27.41 -11.14
N PHE A 89 7.48 -26.28 -11.77
CA PHE A 89 8.09 -26.21 -13.09
C PHE A 89 9.61 -26.18 -12.95
N TYR A 90 10.29 -27.18 -13.48
CA TYR A 90 11.74 -27.20 -13.56
C TYR A 90 12.16 -27.49 -15.01
N ARG A 91 13.27 -26.90 -15.43
CA ARG A 91 13.87 -27.20 -16.73
C ARG A 91 14.76 -28.42 -16.56
N GLY A 92 14.29 -29.57 -17.01
CA GLY A 92 15.11 -30.77 -17.11
C GLY A 92 16.26 -30.54 -18.09
N HIS A 93 17.46 -30.95 -17.72
CA HIS A 93 18.52 -31.25 -18.67
C HIS A 93 18.47 -32.77 -18.86
N PHE A 94 17.96 -33.21 -20.00
CA PHE A 94 17.89 -34.62 -20.37
C PHE A 94 19.19 -35.04 -21.07
#